data_AF-A0A7V4N2X1-F1
#
_entry.id   AF-A0A7V4N2X1-F1
#
_cell.length_a   1.000
_cell.length_b   1.000
_cell.length_c   1.000
_cell.angle_alpha   90.00
_cell.angle_beta   90.00
_cell.angle_gamma   90.00
#
_symmetry.space_group_name_H-M   'P 1'
#
loop_
_entity.id
_entity.type
_entity.pdbx_description
1 polymer ?
#
loop_
_entity_poly.entity_id
_entity_poly.type
_entity_poly.pdbx_seq_one_letter_code
_entity_poly.pdbx_strand_id
1 'polypeptide(L)'
;MKKTLMILAVFTLPLTFVSGQDLKTEVYEKVNIPKKKPIPYPDVREADVMWAKVIWRMIDLREKMNLNLYYPLENIANRKSLVRCLYDGIKDEGLQAYNVDDDYNEFKNTISLDDINSNLGKEKVKTKVYNDSLGYEVEKVVEKDVQWDQVKQLLVKEKWFFDKQHSVMNVRIIGICPVRVYNRTDDAGNPTEDVVKKKTFWIYYPEARPLLARHEIYNSRSDAQHISFDDLFMQRRFSSFIFATSNEYNNRPISSYALGINSLYESERIKQYLFEFEHDLWEY
;
A
#
# COMPACT_ATOMS: atom_id res chain seq x y z
N MET A 1 27.51 -42.31 -59.02
CA MET A 1 26.64 -41.22 -59.52
C MET A 1 25.87 -40.67 -58.34
N LYS A 2 25.99 -39.36 -58.10
CA LYS A 2 25.46 -38.59 -56.96
C LYS A 2 23.93 -38.66 -56.88
N LYS A 3 23.36 -38.88 -55.69
CA LYS A 3 22.04 -38.36 -55.30
C LYS A 3 22.05 -37.90 -53.84
N THR A 4 22.04 -36.58 -53.75
CA THR A 4 21.76 -35.63 -52.66
C THR A 4 20.90 -36.14 -51.49
N LEU A 5 21.47 -36.07 -50.28
CA LEU A 5 20.76 -36.03 -49.01
C LEU A 5 20.45 -34.56 -48.68
N MET A 6 19.17 -34.21 -48.59
CA MET A 6 18.71 -32.85 -48.30
C MET A 6 18.68 -32.67 -46.77
N ILE A 7 19.69 -32.00 -46.21
CA ILE A 7 19.72 -31.64 -44.79
C ILE A 7 18.89 -30.37 -44.61
N LEU A 8 17.77 -30.51 -43.90
CA LEU A 8 16.89 -29.42 -43.50
C LEU A 8 17.62 -28.62 -42.39
N ALA A 9 18.25 -27.51 -42.76
CA ALA A 9 18.83 -26.58 -41.79
C ALA A 9 17.71 -25.82 -41.08
N VAL A 10 17.38 -26.23 -39.85
CA VAL A 10 16.50 -25.48 -38.95
C VAL A 10 17.26 -24.23 -38.51
N PHE A 11 16.95 -23.11 -39.16
CA PHE A 11 17.47 -21.81 -38.81
C PHE A 11 16.73 -21.32 -37.56
N THR A 12 17.27 -21.60 -36.37
CA THR A 12 16.78 -21.02 -35.11
C THR A 12 17.15 -19.53 -35.10
N LEU A 13 16.20 -18.68 -35.45
CA LEU A 13 16.32 -17.24 -35.20
C LEU A 13 16.45 -17.02 -33.69
N PRO A 14 17.49 -16.32 -33.18
CA PRO A 14 17.46 -15.89 -31.79
C PRO A 14 16.37 -14.83 -31.65
N LEU A 15 15.36 -15.13 -30.82
CA LEU A 15 14.40 -14.14 -30.35
C LEU A 15 15.17 -13.13 -29.51
N THR A 16 15.59 -12.03 -30.12
CA THR A 16 16.10 -10.87 -29.39
C THR A 16 14.93 -10.29 -28.60
N PHE A 17 14.95 -10.47 -27.29
CA PHE A 17 14.13 -9.71 -26.37
C PHE A 17 14.44 -8.22 -26.59
N VAL A 18 13.48 -7.49 -27.15
CA VAL A 18 13.54 -6.03 -27.21
C VAL A 18 13.36 -5.54 -25.78
N SER A 19 14.48 -5.18 -25.14
CA SER A 19 14.45 -4.37 -23.92
C SER A 19 13.76 -3.06 -24.30
N GLY A 20 12.70 -2.71 -23.57
CA GLY A 20 11.87 -1.53 -23.83
C GLY A 20 12.73 -0.28 -24.01
N GLN A 21 12.32 0.59 -24.93
CA GLN A 21 12.92 1.90 -25.12
C GLN A 21 12.85 2.70 -23.81
N ASP A 22 14.00 2.89 -23.16
CA ASP A 22 14.18 3.99 -22.23
C ASP A 22 13.94 5.29 -23.01
N LEU A 23 12.79 5.91 -22.77
CA LEU A 23 12.49 7.24 -23.25
C LEU A 23 13.54 8.19 -22.66
N LYS A 24 14.55 8.54 -23.47
CA LYS A 24 15.56 9.56 -23.18
C LYS A 24 14.90 10.94 -23.13
N THR A 25 14.13 11.20 -22.08
CA THR A 25 13.41 12.46 -21.87
C THR A 25 14.04 13.29 -20.74
N GLU A 26 14.89 12.70 -19.91
CA GLU A 26 15.48 13.39 -18.76
C GLU A 26 16.81 14.08 -19.12
N VAL A 27 17.01 15.30 -18.60
CA VAL A 27 18.22 16.12 -18.78
C VAL A 27 19.46 15.47 -18.14
N TYR A 28 19.25 14.59 -17.16
CA TYR A 28 20.28 13.84 -16.46
C TYR A 28 19.74 12.47 -16.06
N GLU A 29 20.62 11.48 -15.86
CA GLU A 29 20.25 10.16 -15.36
C GLU A 29 20.07 10.19 -13.83
N LYS A 30 18.91 9.72 -13.35
CA LYS A 30 18.66 9.55 -11.91
C LYS A 30 19.31 8.27 -11.40
N VAL A 31 20.47 8.39 -10.75
CA VAL A 31 21.23 7.23 -10.23
C VAL A 31 20.87 6.89 -8.77
N ASN A 32 20.50 7.88 -7.97
CA ASN A 32 20.49 7.76 -6.51
C ASN A 32 19.37 6.88 -5.97
N ILE A 33 18.11 7.11 -6.40
CA ILE A 33 16.95 6.43 -5.82
C ILE A 33 16.77 5.01 -6.38
N PRO A 34 16.88 4.76 -7.70
CA PRO A 34 16.73 3.40 -8.24
C PRO A 34 17.72 2.37 -7.66
N LYS A 35 18.91 2.83 -7.24
CA LYS A 35 19.94 1.97 -6.63
C LYS A 35 19.97 2.02 -5.10
N LYS A 36 19.03 2.75 -4.48
CA LYS A 36 19.02 2.95 -3.04
C LYS A 36 18.68 1.66 -2.30
N LYS A 37 19.38 1.42 -1.20
CA LYS A 37 19.05 0.37 -0.23
C LYS A 37 18.39 1.01 1.00
N PRO A 38 17.44 0.31 1.65
CA PRO A 38 16.83 0.79 2.89
C PRO A 38 17.89 0.97 3.97
N ILE A 39 17.71 1.99 4.81
CA ILE A 39 18.56 2.19 5.98
C ILE A 39 18.21 1.09 6.99
N PRO A 40 19.18 0.28 7.46
CA PRO A 40 18.89 -0.77 8.44
C PRO A 40 18.36 -0.15 9.73
N TYR A 41 17.44 -0.86 10.40
CA TYR A 41 17.03 -0.46 11.73
C TYR A 41 18.18 -0.65 12.71
N PRO A 42 18.25 0.14 13.79
CA PRO A 42 19.19 -0.14 14.88
C PRO A 42 18.86 -1.50 15.50
N ASP A 43 19.88 -2.27 15.83
CA ASP A 43 19.70 -3.53 16.54
C ASP A 43 19.19 -3.26 17.95
N VAL A 44 18.13 -3.96 18.35
CA VAL A 44 17.52 -3.83 19.68
C VAL A 44 17.37 -5.23 20.24
N ARG A 45 17.91 -5.47 21.43
CA ARG A 45 17.75 -6.75 22.12
C ARG A 45 16.45 -6.74 22.89
N GLU A 46 15.83 -7.90 23.03
CA GLU A 46 14.59 -8.05 23.78
C GLU A 46 14.71 -7.57 25.23
N ALA A 47 15.85 -7.83 25.88
CA ALA A 47 16.12 -7.41 27.26
C ALA A 47 16.18 -5.87 27.44
N ASP A 48 16.42 -5.12 26.36
CA ASP A 48 16.49 -3.66 26.40
C ASP A 48 15.12 -3.00 26.17
N VAL A 49 14.10 -3.78 25.79
CA VAL A 49 12.74 -3.28 25.56
C VAL A 49 11.98 -3.28 26.88
N MET A 50 11.86 -2.11 27.53
CA MET A 50 11.14 -2.00 28.81
C MET A 50 9.61 -1.94 28.65
N TRP A 51 9.15 -1.40 27.53
CA TRP A 51 7.74 -1.24 27.23
C TRP A 51 7.51 -1.35 25.73
N ALA A 52 6.42 -1.97 25.32
CA ALA A 52 5.99 -2.00 23.93
C ALA A 52 4.47 -2.01 23.80
N LYS A 53 3.97 -1.37 22.76
CA LYS A 53 2.54 -1.32 22.42
C LYS A 53 2.35 -1.36 20.91
N VAL A 54 1.34 -2.09 20.44
CA VAL A 54 1.00 -2.13 19.01
C VAL A 54 -0.10 -1.12 18.73
N ILE A 55 0.06 -0.35 17.68
CA ILE A 55 -0.85 0.72 17.28
C ILE A 55 -1.19 0.55 15.81
N TRP A 56 -2.48 0.62 15.50
CA TRP A 56 -2.97 0.73 14.14
C TRP A 56 -3.30 2.18 13.87
N ARG A 57 -2.63 2.77 12.88
CA ARG A 57 -2.88 4.13 12.42
C ARG A 57 -3.57 4.10 11.07
N MET A 58 -4.53 4.99 10.88
CA MET A 58 -5.13 5.23 9.58
C MET A 58 -4.55 6.51 8.99
N ILE A 59 -3.96 6.39 7.81
CA ILE A 59 -3.48 7.49 6.98
C ILE A 59 -4.58 7.77 5.94
N ASP A 60 -5.19 8.94 5.97
CA ASP A 60 -6.11 9.35 4.91
C ASP A 60 -5.31 9.97 3.75
N LEU A 61 -5.38 9.33 2.59
CA LEU A 61 -4.62 9.73 1.41
C LEU A 61 -5.14 11.02 0.76
N ARG A 62 -6.34 11.47 1.15
CA ARG A 62 -6.95 12.71 0.66
C ARG A 62 -6.44 13.95 1.40
N GLU A 63 -5.78 13.77 2.53
CA GLU A 63 -5.19 14.89 3.28
C GLU A 63 -4.01 15.50 2.52
N LYS A 64 -3.87 16.83 2.61
CA LYS A 64 -2.84 17.58 1.87
C LYS A 64 -1.42 17.07 2.10
N MET A 65 -1.11 16.64 3.32
CA MET A 65 0.22 16.08 3.67
C MET A 65 0.49 14.73 3.01
N ASN A 66 -0.54 13.95 2.69
CA ASN A 66 -0.45 12.58 2.21
C ASN A 66 -0.68 12.44 0.70
N LEU A 67 -0.94 13.54 -0.01
CA LEU A 67 -1.21 13.53 -1.46
C LEU A 67 -0.07 12.92 -2.29
N ASN A 68 1.15 13.01 -1.79
CA ASN A 68 2.35 12.40 -2.38
C ASN A 68 2.33 10.86 -2.37
N LEU A 69 1.52 10.24 -1.51
CA LEU A 69 1.31 8.79 -1.48
C LEU A 69 0.16 8.36 -2.43
N TYR A 70 -0.80 9.25 -2.65
CA TYR A 70 -1.99 9.00 -3.46
C TYR A 70 -1.76 9.20 -4.95
N TYR A 71 -1.09 10.29 -5.32
CA TYR A 71 -0.82 10.63 -6.70
C TYR A 71 0.53 10.08 -7.18
N PRO A 72 0.67 9.81 -8.49
CA PRO A 72 -0.34 9.95 -9.54
C PRO A 72 -1.33 8.76 -9.58
N LEU A 73 -2.57 9.01 -10.04
CA LEU A 73 -3.59 7.95 -10.21
C LEU A 73 -3.23 6.98 -11.35
N GLU A 74 -2.69 7.54 -12.42
CA GLU A 74 -2.14 6.80 -13.55
C GLU A 74 -0.61 6.83 -13.47
N ASN A 75 0.04 5.77 -13.94
CA ASN A 75 1.50 5.73 -13.96
C ASN A 75 2.03 6.75 -14.97
N ILE A 76 2.89 7.67 -14.52
CA ILE A 76 3.51 8.68 -15.37
C ILE A 76 5.01 8.44 -15.36
N ALA A 77 5.53 7.83 -16.42
CA ALA A 77 6.92 7.42 -16.55
C ALA A 77 7.37 6.62 -15.31
N ASN A 78 8.32 7.15 -14.54
CA ASN A 78 8.87 6.51 -13.34
C ASN A 78 8.08 6.82 -12.04
N ARG A 79 7.03 7.66 -12.11
CA ARG A 79 6.23 8.05 -10.94
C ARG A 79 4.97 7.17 -10.83
N LYS A 80 4.76 6.61 -9.65
CA LYS A 80 3.63 5.74 -9.31
C LYS A 80 3.05 6.12 -7.95
N SER A 81 1.77 5.86 -7.73
CA SER A 81 1.20 5.93 -6.38
C SER A 81 1.73 4.79 -5.51
N LEU A 82 1.66 4.95 -4.18
CA LEU A 82 2.14 3.92 -3.25
C LEU A 82 1.44 2.58 -3.48
N VAL A 83 0.12 2.59 -3.63
CA VAL A 83 -0.68 1.37 -3.77
C VAL A 83 -0.32 0.62 -5.04
N ARG A 84 -0.07 1.36 -6.12
CA ARG A 84 0.32 0.77 -7.41
C ARG A 84 1.74 0.23 -7.38
N CYS A 85 2.65 0.95 -6.72
CA CYS A 85 4.00 0.48 -6.43
C CYS A 85 3.99 -0.86 -5.67
N LEU A 86 3.16 -0.97 -4.63
CA LEU A 86 3.00 -2.20 -3.87
C LEU A 86 2.38 -3.33 -4.72
N TYR A 87 1.37 -3.03 -5.52
CA TYR A 87 0.73 -4.02 -6.40
C TYR A 87 1.68 -4.55 -7.49
N ASP A 88 2.40 -3.65 -8.16
CA ASP A 88 3.43 -4.02 -9.15
C ASP A 88 4.52 -4.88 -8.48
N GLY A 89 4.89 -4.56 -7.23
CA GLY A 89 5.79 -5.38 -6.42
C GLY A 89 5.31 -6.81 -6.19
N ILE A 90 4.02 -6.99 -5.91
CA ILE A 90 3.43 -8.32 -5.71
C ILE A 90 3.40 -9.10 -7.03
N LYS A 91 3.09 -8.40 -8.13
CA LYS A 91 2.95 -9.02 -9.45
C LYS A 91 4.28 -9.39 -10.09
N ASP A 92 5.26 -8.47 -10.07
CA ASP A 92 6.46 -8.54 -10.89
C ASP A 92 7.74 -8.82 -10.04
N GLU A 93 7.79 -8.36 -8.79
CA GLU A 93 8.99 -8.47 -7.92
C GLU A 93 8.88 -9.58 -6.87
N GLY A 94 7.75 -10.29 -6.78
CA GLY A 94 7.53 -11.40 -5.86
C GLY A 94 7.28 -11.00 -4.41
N LEU A 95 6.83 -9.76 -4.15
CA LEU A 95 6.44 -9.30 -2.82
C LEU A 95 5.25 -10.12 -2.30
N GLN A 96 5.34 -10.65 -1.08
CA GLN A 96 4.25 -11.43 -0.50
C GLN A 96 3.15 -10.51 0.04
N ALA A 97 1.91 -10.85 -0.32
CA ALA A 97 0.71 -10.23 0.22
C ALA A 97 0.00 -11.21 1.16
N TYR A 98 -0.58 -10.68 2.23
CA TYR A 98 -1.26 -11.43 3.27
C TYR A 98 -2.74 -11.10 3.34
N ASN A 99 -3.52 -12.06 3.82
CA ASN A 99 -4.95 -11.94 3.95
C ASN A 99 -5.34 -10.90 5.02
N VAL A 100 -6.48 -10.26 4.81
CA VAL A 100 -7.14 -9.29 5.68
C VAL A 100 -7.91 -9.95 6.82
N ASP A 101 -8.43 -11.16 6.59
CA ASP A 101 -9.34 -11.86 7.51
C ASP A 101 -8.60 -12.58 8.65
N ASP A 102 -7.34 -12.25 8.89
CA ASP A 102 -6.59 -12.73 10.05
C ASP A 102 -6.94 -11.86 11.27
N ASP A 103 -7.59 -12.47 12.27
CA ASP A 103 -8.09 -11.81 13.49
C ASP A 103 -7.05 -10.90 14.16
N TYR A 104 -5.76 -11.29 14.11
CA TYR A 104 -4.67 -10.54 14.73
C TYR A 104 -3.72 -9.88 13.71
N ASN A 105 -3.95 -10.08 12.41
CA ASN A 105 -3.11 -9.59 11.31
C ASN A 105 -1.63 -9.93 11.56
N GLU A 106 -1.34 -11.20 11.78
CA GLU A 106 -0.01 -11.73 12.10
C GLU A 106 0.78 -12.15 10.85
N PHE A 107 0.27 -11.84 9.65
CA PHE A 107 0.93 -12.13 8.38
C PHE A 107 1.21 -13.63 8.20
N LYS A 108 0.26 -14.48 8.61
CA LYS A 108 0.37 -15.94 8.52
C LYS A 108 -0.07 -16.51 7.17
N ASN A 109 -1.20 -16.02 6.67
CA ASN A 109 -1.84 -16.55 5.47
C ASN A 109 -1.62 -15.60 4.29
N THR A 110 -1.01 -16.10 3.22
CA THR A 110 -0.85 -15.35 1.97
C THR A 110 -2.17 -15.26 1.21
N ILE A 111 -2.34 -14.22 0.41
CA ILE A 111 -3.52 -13.99 -0.44
C ILE A 111 -3.13 -14.10 -1.91
N SER A 112 -4.00 -14.66 -2.75
CA SER A 112 -3.76 -14.80 -4.18
C SER A 112 -3.94 -13.45 -4.92
N LEU A 113 -3.29 -13.28 -6.07
CA LEU A 113 -3.44 -12.08 -6.90
C LEU A 113 -4.90 -11.85 -7.34
N ASP A 114 -5.67 -12.92 -7.58
CA ASP A 114 -7.06 -12.81 -8.00
C ASP A 114 -7.96 -12.29 -6.88
N ASP A 115 -7.73 -12.73 -5.64
CA ASP A 115 -8.44 -12.23 -4.47
C ASP A 115 -8.09 -10.76 -4.18
N ILE A 116 -6.82 -10.37 -4.37
CA ILE A 116 -6.39 -8.97 -4.30
C ILE A 116 -7.14 -8.11 -5.33
N ASN A 117 -7.21 -8.59 -6.58
CA ASN A 117 -7.90 -7.89 -7.66
C ASN A 117 -9.40 -7.70 -7.33
N SER A 118 -10.05 -8.76 -6.82
CA SER A 118 -11.45 -8.71 -6.35
C SER A 118 -11.62 -7.69 -5.21
N ASN A 119 -10.70 -7.68 -4.23
CA ASN A 119 -10.75 -6.73 -3.13
C ASN A 119 -10.52 -5.27 -3.56
N LEU A 120 -9.74 -5.05 -4.62
CA LEU A 120 -9.54 -3.73 -5.24
C LEU A 120 -10.68 -3.30 -6.18
N GLY A 121 -11.73 -4.12 -6.32
CA GLY A 121 -12.94 -3.77 -7.07
C GLY A 121 -13.01 -4.30 -8.50
N LYS A 122 -12.16 -5.28 -8.86
CA LYS A 122 -12.33 -6.04 -10.10
C LYS A 122 -13.57 -6.92 -9.99
N GLU A 123 -14.65 -6.52 -10.65
CA GLU A 123 -15.93 -7.22 -10.61
C GLU A 123 -16.47 -7.44 -12.02
N LYS A 124 -17.08 -8.60 -12.27
CA LYS A 124 -17.79 -8.87 -13.53
C LYS A 124 -19.22 -8.38 -13.38
N VAL A 125 -19.47 -7.13 -13.77
CA VAL A 125 -20.82 -6.55 -13.70
C VAL A 125 -21.56 -6.88 -14.99
N LYS A 126 -22.80 -7.38 -14.87
CA LYS A 126 -23.70 -7.52 -16.01
C LYS A 126 -24.30 -6.15 -16.30
N THR A 127 -23.92 -5.53 -17.41
CA THR A 127 -24.49 -4.26 -17.84
C THR A 127 -25.37 -4.51 -19.06
N LYS A 128 -26.57 -3.93 -19.06
CA LYS A 128 -27.44 -3.92 -20.24
C LYS A 128 -26.87 -2.93 -21.24
N VAL A 129 -26.42 -3.41 -22.38
CA VAL A 129 -25.92 -2.56 -23.47
C VAL A 129 -26.97 -2.59 -24.58
N TYR A 130 -27.40 -1.41 -25.02
CA TYR A 130 -28.31 -1.29 -26.16
C TYR A 130 -27.56 -1.67 -27.44
N ASN A 131 -28.02 -2.70 -28.13
CA ASN A 131 -27.41 -3.16 -29.37
C ASN A 131 -28.15 -2.57 -30.57
N ASP A 132 -27.53 -1.58 -31.21
CA ASP A 132 -28.09 -0.80 -32.32
C ASP A 132 -28.44 -1.65 -33.56
N SER A 133 -27.88 -2.86 -33.69
CA SER A 133 -28.18 -3.78 -34.79
C SER A 133 -29.40 -4.69 -34.59
N LEU A 134 -29.89 -4.85 -33.35
CA LEU A 134 -30.98 -5.79 -33.03
C LEU A 134 -32.19 -5.13 -32.37
N GLY A 135 -32.13 -3.83 -32.03
CA GLY A 135 -33.26 -3.07 -31.48
C GLY A 135 -33.70 -3.48 -30.06
N TYR A 136 -32.96 -4.38 -29.40
CA TYR A 136 -33.22 -4.84 -28.02
C TYR A 136 -31.96 -4.69 -27.15
N GLU A 137 -32.19 -4.56 -25.84
CA GLU A 137 -31.13 -4.56 -24.83
C GLU A 137 -30.54 -5.97 -24.68
N VAL A 138 -29.22 -6.11 -24.85
CA VAL A 138 -28.51 -7.37 -24.60
C VAL A 138 -27.70 -7.21 -23.31
N GLU A 139 -27.83 -8.17 -22.40
CA GLU A 139 -26.97 -8.25 -21.22
C GLU A 139 -25.55 -8.63 -21.65
N LYS A 140 -24.61 -7.68 -21.53
CA LYS A 140 -23.19 -7.95 -21.74
C LYS A 140 -22.50 -7.99 -20.38
N VAL A 141 -21.75 -9.05 -20.13
CA VAL A 141 -20.83 -9.10 -19.00
C VAL A 141 -19.68 -8.15 -19.31
N VAL A 142 -19.62 -7.02 -18.59
CA VAL A 142 -18.51 -6.07 -18.67
C VAL A 142 -17.59 -6.36 -17.49
N GLU A 143 -16.33 -6.67 -17.77
CA GLU A 143 -15.32 -6.79 -16.73
C GLU A 143 -14.90 -5.39 -16.31
N LYS A 144 -15.13 -5.04 -15.05
CA LYS A 144 -14.68 -3.79 -14.47
C LYS A 144 -13.25 -3.96 -13.97
N ASP A 145 -12.36 -3.10 -14.43
CA ASP A 145 -10.97 -3.11 -14.00
C ASP A 145 -10.79 -2.63 -12.55
N VAL A 146 -9.58 -2.86 -12.03
CA VAL A 146 -9.17 -2.43 -10.70
C VAL A 146 -9.30 -0.91 -10.54
N GLN A 147 -9.96 -0.48 -9.47
CA GLN A 147 -10.26 0.93 -9.19
C GLN A 147 -9.25 1.55 -8.23
N TRP A 148 -8.15 2.06 -8.78
CA TRP A 148 -7.08 2.71 -7.99
C TRP A 148 -7.53 3.99 -7.28
N ASP A 149 -8.45 4.73 -7.89
CA ASP A 149 -9.05 5.98 -7.38
C ASP A 149 -9.86 5.79 -6.09
N GLN A 150 -10.32 4.58 -5.83
CA GLN A 150 -11.11 4.26 -4.65
C GLN A 150 -10.24 3.90 -3.43
N VAL A 151 -8.94 3.68 -3.62
CA VAL A 151 -8.03 3.40 -2.50
C VAL A 151 -7.62 4.72 -1.85
N LYS A 152 -8.40 5.14 -0.85
CA LYS A 152 -8.31 6.48 -0.23
C LYS A 152 -7.71 6.47 1.17
N GLN A 153 -7.53 5.30 1.79
CA GLN A 153 -6.96 5.20 3.14
C GLN A 153 -5.90 4.10 3.19
N LEU A 154 -4.91 4.25 4.07
CA LEU A 154 -3.94 3.21 4.39
C LEU A 154 -4.01 2.92 5.88
N LEU A 155 -4.15 1.65 6.23
CA LEU A 155 -4.03 1.17 7.59
C LEU A 155 -2.60 0.69 7.83
N VAL A 156 -1.92 1.28 8.80
CA VAL A 156 -0.52 0.97 9.13
C VAL A 156 -0.48 0.35 10.52
N LYS A 157 0.09 -0.85 10.64
CA LYS A 157 0.33 -1.54 11.92
C LYS A 157 1.74 -1.21 12.37
N GLU A 158 1.87 -0.54 13.50
CA GLU A 158 3.13 -0.09 14.09
C GLU A 158 3.35 -0.72 15.46
N LYS A 159 4.61 -1.01 15.80
CA LYS A 159 5.03 -1.35 17.15
C LYS A 159 5.83 -0.21 17.72
N TRP A 160 5.28 0.40 18.76
CA TRP A 160 5.91 1.40 19.59
C TRP A 160 6.64 0.67 20.71
N PHE A 161 7.89 1.02 20.97
CA PHE A 161 8.64 0.42 22.08
C PHE A 161 9.67 1.41 22.61
N PHE A 162 9.92 1.32 23.91
CA PHE A 162 10.94 2.12 24.57
C PHE A 162 12.22 1.31 24.70
N ASP A 163 13.30 1.83 24.12
CA ASP A 163 14.63 1.23 24.22
C ASP A 163 15.39 1.83 25.41
N LYS A 164 15.74 1.01 26.39
CA LYS A 164 16.47 1.40 27.58
C LYS A 164 17.87 1.93 27.29
N GLN A 165 18.56 1.41 26.27
CA GLN A 165 19.95 1.79 26.01
C GLN A 165 20.05 3.20 25.44
N HIS A 166 19.10 3.55 24.58
CA HIS A 166 19.06 4.84 23.92
C HIS A 166 18.14 5.85 24.63
N SER A 167 17.36 5.41 25.62
CA SER A 167 16.34 6.20 26.31
C SER A 167 15.38 6.93 25.36
N VAL A 168 15.07 6.31 24.22
CA VAL A 168 14.24 6.89 23.16
C VAL A 168 13.10 5.95 22.83
N MET A 169 11.92 6.52 22.60
CA MET A 169 10.78 5.79 22.07
C MET A 169 10.93 5.58 20.57
N ASN A 170 11.08 4.32 20.17
CA ASN A 170 11.22 3.94 18.77
C ASN A 170 9.91 3.37 18.23
N VAL A 171 9.66 3.64 16.95
CA VAL A 171 8.49 3.12 16.23
C VAL A 171 8.94 2.32 15.04
N ARG A 172 8.47 1.06 14.96
CA ARG A 172 8.70 0.19 13.80
C ARG A 172 7.39 -0.13 13.12
N ILE A 173 7.33 0.12 11.81
CA ILE A 173 6.19 -0.29 11.00
C ILE A 173 6.32 -1.80 10.74
N ILE A 174 5.28 -2.54 11.10
CA ILE A 174 5.19 -3.98 10.89
C ILE A 174 4.54 -4.26 9.54
N GLY A 175 3.46 -3.54 9.20
CA GLY A 175 2.80 -3.75 7.93
C GLY A 175 1.90 -2.60 7.50
N ILE A 176 1.55 -2.63 6.22
CA ILE A 176 0.71 -1.65 5.55
C ILE A 176 -0.42 -2.39 4.85
N CYS A 177 -1.64 -1.85 4.96
CA CYS A 177 -2.84 -2.36 4.31
C CYS A 177 -3.58 -1.23 3.61
N PRO A 178 -3.66 -1.24 2.26
CA PRO A 178 -4.51 -0.30 1.55
C PRO A 178 -5.99 -0.57 1.80
N VAL A 179 -6.78 0.49 1.97
CA VAL A 179 -8.22 0.42 2.24
C VAL A 179 -8.98 1.15 1.14
N ARG A 180 -9.84 0.40 0.45
CA ARG A 180 -10.78 0.93 -0.54
C ARG A 180 -11.96 1.59 0.17
N VAL A 181 -12.28 2.81 -0.23
CA VAL A 181 -13.41 3.58 0.27
C VAL A 181 -14.30 3.96 -0.92
N TYR A 182 -15.44 3.31 -1.00
CA TYR A 182 -16.40 3.44 -2.09
C TYR A 182 -17.81 3.54 -1.53
N ASN A 183 -18.69 4.18 -2.28
CA ASN A 183 -20.09 4.25 -1.92
C ASN A 183 -20.75 2.91 -2.25
N ARG A 184 -21.62 2.40 -1.36
CA ARG A 184 -22.45 1.24 -1.65
C ARG A 184 -23.24 1.52 -2.94
N THR A 185 -23.45 0.49 -3.72
CA THR A 185 -24.29 0.56 -4.92
C THR A 185 -25.62 -0.10 -4.57
N ASP A 186 -26.74 0.59 -4.85
CA ASP A 186 -28.08 0.00 -4.73
C ASP A 186 -28.31 -1.07 -5.82
N ASP A 187 -29.36 -1.89 -5.68
CA ASP A 187 -29.75 -2.93 -6.66
C ASP A 187 -29.97 -2.37 -8.10
N ALA A 188 -30.16 -1.06 -8.23
CA ALA A 188 -30.31 -0.32 -9.49
C ALA A 188 -28.99 0.23 -10.07
N GLY A 189 -27.84 0.01 -9.43
CA GLY A 189 -26.54 0.47 -9.92
C GLY A 189 -26.15 1.92 -9.55
N ASN A 190 -26.99 2.62 -8.77
CA ASN A 190 -26.70 3.99 -8.33
C ASN A 190 -25.89 4.01 -7.01
N PRO A 191 -24.97 4.98 -6.81
CA PRO A 191 -24.22 5.10 -5.56
C PRO A 191 -25.15 5.61 -4.43
N THR A 192 -25.35 4.81 -3.40
CA THR A 192 -25.96 5.19 -2.12
C THR A 192 -25.02 6.15 -1.36
N GLU A 193 -25.55 6.93 -0.41
CA GLU A 193 -24.72 7.76 0.49
C GLU A 193 -23.89 6.94 1.50
N ASP A 194 -24.16 5.64 1.63
CA ASP A 194 -23.45 4.73 2.53
C ASP A 194 -22.01 4.49 2.07
N VAL A 195 -21.05 5.07 2.79
CA VAL A 195 -19.62 4.87 2.55
C VAL A 195 -19.15 3.53 3.14
N VAL A 196 -18.75 2.60 2.27
CA VAL A 196 -18.19 1.30 2.66
C VAL A 196 -16.67 1.35 2.60
N LYS A 197 -16.04 0.81 3.65
CA LYS A 197 -14.59 0.63 3.72
C LYS A 197 -14.26 -0.85 3.60
N LYS A 198 -13.48 -1.22 2.59
CA LYS A 198 -12.98 -2.59 2.38
C LYS A 198 -11.46 -2.59 2.40
N LYS A 199 -10.88 -3.29 3.37
CA LYS A 199 -9.44 -3.57 3.41
C LYS A 199 -9.08 -4.48 2.24
N THR A 200 -7.92 -4.29 1.63
CA THR A 200 -7.56 -4.96 0.38
C THR A 200 -6.65 -6.18 0.60
N PHE A 201 -5.45 -5.93 1.10
CA PHE A 201 -4.43 -6.92 1.45
C PHE A 201 -3.45 -6.31 2.46
N TRP A 202 -2.74 -7.16 3.19
CA TRP A 202 -1.65 -6.76 4.07
C TRP A 202 -0.30 -7.01 3.42
N ILE A 203 0.66 -6.15 3.71
CA ILE A 203 2.05 -6.34 3.31
C ILE A 203 2.92 -6.24 4.54
N TYR A 204 3.85 -7.17 4.67
CA TYR A 204 4.87 -7.09 5.70
C TYR A 204 5.89 -6.00 5.32
N TYR A 205 5.92 -4.93 6.09
CA TYR A 205 6.65 -3.72 5.73
C TYR A 205 8.16 -3.94 5.60
N PRO A 206 8.85 -4.70 6.49
CA PRO A 206 10.27 -5.01 6.34
C PRO A 206 10.65 -5.64 4.99
N GLU A 207 9.80 -6.51 4.43
CA GLU A 207 10.00 -7.11 3.10
C GLU A 207 9.76 -6.12 1.97
N ALA A 208 8.82 -5.18 2.14
CA ALA A 208 8.53 -4.15 1.15
C ALA A 208 9.57 -3.02 1.12
N ARG A 209 10.43 -2.88 2.14
CA ARG A 209 11.39 -1.75 2.23
C ARG A 209 12.30 -1.62 1.01
N PRO A 210 12.95 -2.69 0.49
CA PRO A 210 13.82 -2.57 -0.67
C PRO A 210 13.08 -2.04 -1.91
N LEU A 211 11.83 -2.43 -2.10
CA LEU A 211 10.98 -1.94 -3.18
C LEU A 211 10.62 -0.46 -2.95
N LEU A 212 10.16 -0.10 -1.75
CA LEU A 212 9.80 1.28 -1.40
C LEU A 212 10.99 2.24 -1.43
N ALA A 213 12.20 1.75 -1.18
CA ALA A 213 13.41 2.56 -1.22
C ALA A 213 13.83 2.93 -2.66
N ARG A 214 13.49 2.09 -3.65
CA ARG A 214 13.83 2.29 -5.07
C ARG A 214 12.84 3.17 -5.83
N HIS A 215 11.67 3.41 -5.24
CA HIS A 215 10.62 4.22 -5.85
C HIS A 215 10.54 5.61 -5.21
N GLU A 216 10.46 6.61 -6.09
CA GLU A 216 10.39 8.03 -5.73
C GLU A 216 8.95 8.44 -5.43
N ILE A 217 8.76 9.28 -4.39
CA ILE A 217 7.47 9.91 -4.13
C ILE A 217 7.26 11.09 -5.10
N TYR A 218 6.00 11.42 -5.35
CA TYR A 218 5.65 12.66 -6.02
C TYR A 218 5.97 13.87 -5.12
N ASN A 219 6.74 14.83 -5.66
CA ASN A 219 7.03 16.09 -5.00
C ASN A 219 6.47 17.25 -5.83
N SER A 220 5.52 17.99 -5.27
CA SER A 220 4.90 19.12 -5.97
C SER A 220 5.77 20.38 -6.05
N ARG A 221 6.80 20.49 -5.20
CA ARG A 221 7.66 21.69 -5.13
C ARG A 221 8.88 21.60 -6.04
N SER A 222 9.38 20.39 -6.31
CA SER A 222 10.59 20.17 -7.11
C SER A 222 10.61 18.77 -7.68
N ASP A 223 10.79 18.67 -8.99
CA ASP A 223 11.06 17.41 -9.70
C ASP A 223 12.56 17.02 -9.67
N ALA A 224 13.41 17.78 -8.98
CA ALA A 224 14.84 17.47 -8.86
C ALA A 224 15.19 16.81 -7.52
N GLN A 225 14.48 17.19 -6.45
CA GLN A 225 14.66 16.61 -5.11
C GLN A 225 13.55 15.59 -4.84
N HIS A 226 13.90 14.32 -4.98
CA HIS A 226 13.02 13.22 -4.67
C HIS A 226 13.39 12.56 -3.34
N ILE A 227 12.37 12.08 -2.65
CA ILE A 227 12.47 11.26 -1.43
C ILE A 227 11.92 9.89 -1.81
N SER A 228 12.41 8.80 -1.22
CA SER A 228 11.81 7.48 -1.47
C SER A 228 10.56 7.26 -0.62
N PHE A 229 9.73 6.29 -0.98
CA PHE A 229 8.61 5.91 -0.11
C PHE A 229 9.10 5.41 1.25
N ASP A 230 10.18 4.63 1.29
CA ASP A 230 10.79 4.16 2.55
C ASP A 230 11.21 5.33 3.45
N ASP A 231 11.90 6.33 2.90
CA ASP A 231 12.35 7.51 3.66
C ASP A 231 11.18 8.28 4.27
N LEU A 232 10.07 8.45 3.53
CA LEU A 232 8.89 9.16 4.02
C LEU A 232 8.31 8.47 5.26
N PHE A 233 8.20 7.15 5.22
CA PHE A 233 7.69 6.35 6.33
C PHE A 233 8.68 6.31 7.50
N MET A 234 9.99 6.21 7.24
CA MET A 234 11.02 6.28 8.27
C MET A 234 11.03 7.64 8.99
N GLN A 235 10.91 8.73 8.23
CA GLN A 235 10.83 10.09 8.78
C GLN A 235 9.44 10.44 9.32
N ARG A 236 8.46 9.53 9.22
CA ARG A 236 7.06 9.72 9.63
C ARG A 236 6.43 10.99 9.05
N ARG A 237 6.77 11.35 7.81
CA ARG A 237 6.26 12.56 7.13
C ARG A 237 4.87 12.32 6.53
N PHE A 238 3.92 11.94 7.38
CA PHE A 238 2.53 11.71 7.01
C PHE A 238 1.59 12.14 8.15
N SER A 239 0.39 12.55 7.78
CA SER A 239 -0.69 12.80 8.73
C SER A 239 -1.51 11.53 8.93
N SER A 240 -1.89 11.25 10.18
CA SER A 240 -2.64 10.05 10.54
C SER A 240 -3.41 10.23 11.83
N PHE A 241 -4.43 9.40 12.02
CA PHE A 241 -5.13 9.24 13.29
C PHE A 241 -5.03 7.78 13.77
N ILE A 242 -5.19 7.57 15.08
CA ILE A 242 -5.15 6.23 15.66
C ILE A 242 -6.49 5.55 15.37
N PHE A 243 -6.43 4.36 14.76
CA PHE A 243 -7.60 3.56 14.45
C PHE A 243 -7.89 2.53 15.56
N ALA A 244 -6.83 1.90 16.06
CA ALA A 244 -6.89 0.93 17.14
C ALA A 244 -5.56 0.90 17.90
N THR A 245 -5.60 0.38 19.11
CA THR A 245 -4.41 0.08 19.91
C THR A 245 -4.51 -1.32 20.47
N SER A 246 -3.37 -1.93 20.79
CA SER A 246 -3.38 -3.18 21.53
C SER A 246 -4.03 -2.99 22.88
N ASN A 247 -5.08 -3.76 23.12
CA ASN A 247 -5.89 -3.72 24.32
C ASN A 247 -6.33 -5.15 24.71
N GLU A 248 -6.74 -5.31 25.96
CA GLU A 248 -7.23 -6.59 26.50
C GLU A 248 -8.51 -7.07 25.81
N TYR A 249 -9.23 -6.15 25.15
CA TYR A 249 -10.48 -6.42 24.44
C TYR A 249 -10.25 -6.88 22.99
N ASN A 250 -9.28 -7.78 22.77
CA ASN A 250 -8.95 -8.31 21.44
C ASN A 250 -8.65 -7.23 20.39
N ASN A 251 -7.86 -6.21 20.74
CA ASN A 251 -7.47 -5.10 19.86
C ASN A 251 -8.67 -4.36 19.25
N ARG A 252 -9.76 -4.24 20.01
CA ARG A 252 -11.01 -3.59 19.60
C ARG A 252 -10.73 -2.18 19.01
N PRO A 253 -11.24 -1.86 17.80
CA PRO A 253 -11.00 -0.55 17.19
C PRO A 253 -11.81 0.55 17.88
N ILE A 254 -11.30 1.77 17.83
CA ILE A 254 -11.91 2.93 18.53
C ILE A 254 -13.34 3.19 18.04
N SER A 255 -13.57 3.00 16.75
CA SER A 255 -14.88 3.21 16.11
C SER A 255 -16.01 2.33 16.65
N SER A 256 -15.67 1.26 17.37
CA SER A 256 -16.68 0.33 17.89
C SER A 256 -17.24 0.74 19.26
N TYR A 257 -16.60 1.67 19.97
CA TYR A 257 -17.09 2.18 21.26
C TYR A 257 -17.22 3.71 21.30
N ALA A 258 -16.53 4.43 20.42
CA ALA A 258 -16.68 5.86 20.24
C ALA A 258 -17.20 6.16 18.84
N LEU A 259 -18.33 6.87 18.76
CA LEU A 259 -18.99 7.21 17.49
C LEU A 259 -18.75 8.67 17.09
N GLY A 260 -18.65 8.91 15.78
CA GLY A 260 -18.51 10.26 15.21
C GLY A 260 -17.29 11.02 15.77
N ILE A 261 -17.54 12.23 16.27
CA ILE A 261 -16.51 13.14 16.79
C ILE A 261 -15.77 12.53 18.00
N ASN A 262 -16.45 11.75 18.83
CA ASN A 262 -15.84 11.13 20.01
C ASN A 262 -14.73 10.15 19.64
N SER A 263 -14.80 9.52 18.46
CA SER A 263 -13.73 8.65 17.96
C SER A 263 -12.43 9.43 17.71
N LEU A 264 -12.55 10.68 17.23
CA LEU A 264 -11.39 11.54 17.02
C LEU A 264 -10.78 12.02 18.34
N TYR A 265 -11.61 12.37 19.33
CA TYR A 265 -11.12 12.73 20.66
C TYR A 265 -10.45 11.57 21.37
N GLU A 266 -10.98 10.35 21.26
CA GLU A 266 -10.30 9.16 21.79
C GLU A 266 -8.97 8.89 21.09
N SER A 267 -8.90 9.04 19.76
CA SER A 267 -7.64 8.95 19.02
C SER A 267 -6.62 9.98 19.54
N GLU A 268 -7.03 11.23 19.76
CA GLU A 268 -6.12 12.27 20.27
C GLU A 268 -5.72 12.01 21.72
N ARG A 269 -6.64 11.53 22.57
CA ARG A 269 -6.34 11.13 23.95
C ARG A 269 -5.28 10.04 24.01
N ILE A 270 -5.39 9.02 23.17
CA ILE A 270 -4.39 7.94 23.08
C ILE A 270 -3.05 8.48 22.58
N LYS A 271 -3.07 9.37 21.59
CA LYS A 271 -1.85 9.99 21.07
C LYS A 271 -1.15 10.84 22.15
N GLN A 272 -1.93 11.61 22.91
CA GLN A 272 -1.43 12.41 24.03
C GLN A 272 -0.85 11.51 25.12
N TYR A 273 -1.53 10.42 25.48
CA TYR A 273 -1.02 9.44 26.44
C TYR A 273 0.34 8.85 26.03
N LEU A 274 0.55 8.56 24.74
CA LEU A 274 1.85 8.06 24.27
C LEU A 274 2.96 9.10 24.39
N PHE A 275 2.62 10.37 24.14
CA PHE A 275 3.55 11.48 24.26
C PHE A 275 3.91 11.78 25.73
N GLU A 276 2.92 11.76 26.62
CA GLU A 276 3.13 11.90 28.07
C GLU A 276 3.96 10.73 28.61
N PHE A 277 3.63 9.50 28.22
CA PHE A 277 4.43 8.33 28.61
C PHE A 277 5.88 8.43 28.12
N GLU A 278 6.12 8.97 26.92
CA GLU A 278 7.47 9.29 26.48
C GLU A 278 8.12 10.34 27.37
N HIS A 279 7.44 11.45 27.67
CA HIS A 279 7.97 12.55 28.47
C HIS A 279 8.30 12.14 29.91
N ASP A 280 7.41 11.40 30.56
CA ASP A 280 7.56 10.95 31.95
C ASP A 280 8.78 10.03 32.13
N LEU A 281 9.16 9.29 31.08
CA LEU A 281 10.37 8.46 31.08
C LEU A 281 11.67 9.27 31.01
N TRP A 282 11.59 10.57 30.67
CA TRP A 282 12.73 11.49 30.61
C TRP A 282 12.89 12.33 31.88
N GLU A 283 11.84 12.47 32.71
CA GLU A 283 11.84 13.34 33.89
C GLU A 283 12.46 12.70 35.16
N TYR A 284 13.40 11.75 35.01
CA TYR A 284 14.08 11.05 36.12
C TYR A 284 15.61 11.12 35.99
#